data_AF-A0A6C1S2R9-F1
#
_entry.id   AF-A0A6C1S2R9-F1
#
_cell.length_a   1.000
_cell.length_b   1.000
_cell.length_c   1.000
_cell.angle_alpha   90.00
_cell.angle_beta   90.00
_cell.angle_gamma   90.00
#
_symmetry.space_group_name_H-M   'P 1'
#
loop_
_entity.id
_entity.type
_entity.pdbx_description
1 polymer ?
#
loop_
_entity_poly.entity_id
_entity_poly.type
_entity_poly.pdbx_seq_one_letter_code
_entity_poly.pdbx_strand_id
1 'polypeptide(L)'
;MTIRKHLDRALATFVTILMGVLVLNVLWQVASRYLVGHPSAFTDELAGFLLIWVGLLGATYITGKKEHLAIDLLHHRLSPEKKAKVNISINLLIALFALAVLVVGGTNLVYITLRLSQVSSALQIPVGYVYLVLPLSGLFIIYYSVYDIVYPQTDEQEQVPGPGQVPEQERPTL
;
A
#
# COMPACT_ATOMS: atom_id res chain seq x y z
N MET A 1 5.94 -11.58 15.04
CA MET A 1 4.90 -12.00 14.07
C MET A 1 3.49 -11.48 14.41
N THR A 2 3.04 -11.50 15.67
CA THR A 2 1.66 -11.09 16.03
C THR A 2 1.36 -9.61 15.76
N ILE A 3 2.29 -8.70 16.10
CA ILE A 3 2.12 -7.24 15.90
C ILE A 3 1.90 -6.87 14.43
N ARG A 4 2.73 -7.39 13.52
CA ARG A 4 2.58 -7.17 12.07
C ARG A 4 1.22 -7.65 11.57
N LYS A 5 0.79 -8.86 11.97
CA LYS A 5 -0.53 -9.39 11.58
C LYS A 5 -1.68 -8.50 12.05
N HIS A 6 -1.61 -7.95 13.26
CA HIS A 6 -2.61 -7.01 13.74
C HIS A 6 -2.59 -5.70 12.95
N LEU A 7 -1.40 -5.17 12.65
CA LEU A 7 -1.25 -3.95 11.86
C LEU A 7 -1.81 -4.12 10.45
N ASP A 8 -1.43 -5.19 9.77
CA ASP A 8 -1.88 -5.52 8.42
C ASP A 8 -3.40 -5.69 8.39
N ARG A 9 -3.98 -6.34 9.41
CA ARG A 9 -5.43 -6.53 9.50
C ARG A 9 -6.17 -5.23 9.77
N ALA A 10 -5.63 -4.37 10.64
CA ALA A 10 -6.20 -3.06 10.92
C ALA A 10 -6.17 -2.17 9.66
N LEU A 11 -5.02 -2.10 8.98
CA LEU A 11 -4.84 -1.34 7.74
C LEU A 11 -5.78 -1.86 6.63
N ALA A 12 -5.83 -3.18 6.42
CA ALA A 12 -6.74 -3.78 5.44
C ALA A 12 -8.20 -3.46 5.75
N THR A 13 -8.63 -3.65 7.00
CA THR A 13 -10.01 -3.37 7.41
C THR A 13 -10.36 -1.90 7.18
N PHE A 14 -9.46 -0.99 7.55
CA PHE A 14 -9.64 0.44 7.33
C PHE A 14 -9.76 0.81 5.85
N VAL A 15 -8.85 0.31 5.00
CA VAL A 15 -8.89 0.53 3.55
C VAL A 15 -10.15 -0.06 2.92
N THR A 16 -10.58 -1.25 3.36
CA THR A 16 -11.84 -1.87 2.89
C THR A 16 -13.06 -1.03 3.25
N ILE A 17 -13.12 -0.48 4.47
CA ILE A 17 -14.21 0.42 4.88
C ILE A 17 -14.21 1.68 4.00
N LEU A 18 -13.04 2.32 3.82
CA LEU A 18 -12.93 3.51 2.97
C LEU A 18 -13.33 3.23 1.52
N MET A 19 -12.94 2.08 0.98
CA MET A 19 -13.35 1.64 -0.36
C MET A 19 -14.88 1.45 -0.45
N GLY A 20 -15.50 0.83 0.57
CA GLY A 20 -16.95 0.69 0.62
C GLY A 20 -17.66 2.05 0.63
N VAL A 21 -17.17 3.00 1.43
CA VAL A 21 -17.70 4.37 1.44
C VAL A 21 -17.52 5.06 0.09
N LEU A 22 -16.35 4.91 -0.55
CA LEU A 22 -16.09 5.47 -1.88
C LEU A 22 -17.08 4.93 -2.91
N VAL A 23 -17.31 3.61 -2.94
CA VAL A 23 -18.27 2.98 -3.85
C VAL A 23 -19.68 3.52 -3.63
N LEU A 24 -20.15 3.58 -2.38
CA LEU A 24 -21.47 4.13 -2.06
C LEU A 24 -21.59 5.60 -2.46
N ASN A 25 -20.55 6.39 -2.24
CA ASN A 25 -20.51 7.80 -2.61
C ASN A 25 -20.57 8.01 -4.13
N VAL A 26 -19.82 7.22 -4.91
CA VAL A 26 -19.85 7.28 -6.38
C VAL A 26 -21.20 6.80 -6.92
N LEU A 27 -21.79 5.76 -6.34
CA LEU A 27 -23.15 5.32 -6.69
C LEU A 27 -24.17 6.42 -6.44
N TRP A 28 -24.07 7.13 -5.32
CA TRP A 28 -24.91 8.29 -5.03
C TRP A 28 -24.69 9.42 -6.02
N GLN A 29 -23.45 9.73 -6.39
CA GLN A 29 -23.11 10.75 -7.38
C GLN A 29 -23.74 10.46 -8.75
N VAL A 30 -23.73 9.20 -9.17
CA VAL A 30 -24.41 8.75 -10.39
C VAL A 30 -25.91 8.90 -10.23
N ALA A 31 -26.49 8.38 -9.13
CA ALA A 31 -27.92 8.48 -8.87
C ALA A 31 -28.41 9.94 -8.81
N SER A 32 -27.68 10.85 -8.17
CA SER A 32 -28.07 12.26 -8.06
C SER A 32 -28.12 12.94 -9.43
N ARG A 33 -27.20 12.58 -10.33
CA ARG A 33 -27.17 13.12 -11.70
C ARG A 33 -28.42 12.75 -12.50
N TYR A 34 -28.92 11.53 -12.33
CA TYR A 34 -30.07 11.04 -13.09
C TYR A 34 -31.42 11.27 -12.39
N LEU A 35 -31.47 11.25 -11.06
CA LEU A 35 -32.70 11.37 -10.28
C LEU A 35 -32.98 12.82 -9.82
N VAL A 36 -31.94 13.56 -9.44
CA VAL A 36 -32.05 14.92 -8.87
C VAL A 36 -31.76 15.99 -9.94
N GLY A 37 -31.14 15.60 -11.06
CA GLY A 37 -30.89 16.48 -12.20
C GLY A 37 -29.70 17.44 -12.04
N HIS A 38 -29.06 17.45 -10.88
CA HIS A 38 -27.85 18.25 -10.61
C HIS A 38 -26.72 17.39 -10.03
N PRO A 39 -25.49 17.47 -10.57
CA PRO A 39 -24.34 16.78 -10.00
C PRO A 39 -24.02 17.35 -8.61
N SER A 40 -23.77 16.46 -7.64
CA SER A 40 -23.40 16.86 -6.28
C SER A 40 -21.89 17.12 -6.20
N ALA A 41 -21.52 18.41 -6.16
CA ALA A 41 -20.12 18.84 -5.99
C ALA A 41 -19.49 18.31 -4.70
N PHE A 42 -20.29 18.11 -3.66
CA PHE A 42 -19.86 17.50 -2.40
C PHE A 42 -19.38 16.06 -2.60
N THR A 43 -20.17 15.23 -3.28
CA THR A 43 -19.79 13.82 -3.48
C THR A 43 -18.60 13.67 -4.42
N ASP A 44 -18.43 14.59 -5.37
CA ASP A 44 -17.29 14.57 -6.29
C ASP A 44 -15.96 14.85 -5.54
N GLU A 45 -15.95 15.88 -4.70
CA GLU A 45 -14.77 16.22 -3.89
C GLU A 45 -14.48 15.14 -2.82
N LEU A 46 -15.52 14.61 -2.17
CA LEU A 46 -15.37 13.49 -1.23
C LEU A 46 -14.83 12.23 -1.91
N ALA A 47 -15.27 11.91 -3.13
CA ALA A 47 -14.75 10.77 -3.90
C ALA A 47 -13.25 10.92 -4.15
N GLY A 48 -12.81 12.12 -4.57
CA GLY A 48 -11.40 12.43 -4.76
C GLY A 48 -10.57 12.22 -3.49
N PHE A 49 -11.06 12.71 -2.35
CA PHE A 49 -10.37 12.55 -1.07
C PHE A 49 -10.29 11.09 -0.62
N LEU A 50 -11.39 10.34 -0.71
CA LEU A 50 -11.41 8.92 -0.38
C LEU A 50 -10.48 8.12 -1.31
N LEU A 51 -10.42 8.47 -2.59
CA LEU A 51 -9.54 7.82 -3.55
C LEU A 51 -8.05 8.02 -3.22
N ILE A 52 -7.66 9.24 -2.80
CA ILE A 52 -6.29 9.52 -2.33
C ILE A 52 -5.96 8.62 -1.13
N TRP A 53 -6.88 8.54 -0.16
CA TRP A 53 -6.68 7.73 1.05
C TRP A 53 -6.56 6.23 0.75
N VAL A 54 -7.51 5.70 -0.03
CA VAL A 54 -7.52 4.29 -0.45
C VAL A 54 -6.30 3.96 -1.29
N GLY A 55 -5.92 4.82 -2.23
CA GLY A 55 -4.77 4.61 -3.10
C GLY A 55 -3.46 4.53 -2.32
N LEU A 56 -3.21 5.50 -1.44
CA LEU A 56 -1.95 5.56 -0.68
C LEU A 56 -1.87 4.47 0.40
N LEU A 57 -2.91 4.25 1.20
CA LEU A 57 -2.91 3.21 2.23
C LEU A 57 -3.01 1.80 1.62
N GLY A 58 -3.75 1.63 0.54
CA GLY A 58 -3.83 0.39 -0.21
C GLY A 58 -2.49 -0.01 -0.82
N ALA A 59 -1.80 0.94 -1.47
CA ALA A 59 -0.45 0.71 -1.97
C ALA A 59 0.52 0.34 -0.83
N THR A 60 0.41 1.01 0.30
CA THR A 60 1.24 0.71 1.48
C THR A 60 1.00 -0.71 2.02
N TYR A 61 -0.25 -1.16 2.07
CA TYR A 61 -0.60 -2.52 2.47
C TYR A 61 -0.02 -3.58 1.53
N ILE A 62 -0.07 -3.35 0.21
CA ILE A 62 0.50 -4.28 -0.79
C ILE A 62 2.03 -4.30 -0.71
N THR A 63 2.66 -3.14 -0.56
CA THR A 63 4.12 -3.04 -0.31
C THR A 63 4.53 -3.85 0.92
N GLY A 64 3.76 -3.77 2.01
CA GLY A 64 3.97 -4.57 3.22
C GLY A 64 3.80 -6.09 3.02
N LYS A 65 3.15 -6.53 1.94
CA LYS A 65 3.08 -7.95 1.55
C LYS A 65 4.23 -8.41 0.66
N LYS A 66 5.21 -7.55 0.37
CA LYS A 66 6.34 -7.82 -0.52
C LYS A 66 5.94 -8.27 -1.92
N GLU A 67 4.81 -7.80 -2.46
CA GLU A 67 4.48 -8.02 -3.88
C GLU A 67 5.30 -7.11 -4.82
N HIS A 68 6.59 -6.89 -4.51
CA HIS A 68 7.52 -6.31 -5.45
C HIS A 68 7.93 -7.37 -6.48
N LEU A 69 6.96 -7.78 -7.29
CA LEU A 69 7.08 -8.84 -8.29
C LEU A 69 8.30 -8.66 -9.22
N ALA A 70 8.65 -7.40 -9.50
CA ALA A 70 9.81 -7.04 -10.33
C ALA A 70 11.16 -7.39 -9.67
N ILE A 71 11.24 -7.36 -8.35
CA ILE A 71 12.45 -7.68 -7.59
C ILE A 71 12.67 -9.20 -7.55
N ASP A 72 11.59 -9.97 -7.41
CA ASP A 72 11.63 -11.43 -7.36
C ASP A 72 12.16 -12.03 -8.68
N LEU A 73 11.75 -11.46 -9.83
CA LEU A 73 12.26 -11.86 -11.14
C LEU A 73 13.75 -11.58 -11.32
N LEU A 74 14.25 -10.45 -10.79
CA LEU A 74 15.67 -10.09 -10.85
C LEU A 74 16.52 -10.99 -9.94
N HIS A 75 15.93 -11.50 -8.85
CA HIS A 75 16.60 -12.36 -7.88
C HIS A 75 16.87 -13.78 -8.36
N HIS A 76 16.17 -14.28 -9.39
CA HIS A 76 16.28 -15.67 -9.85
C HIS A 76 17.63 -16.02 -10.54
N ARG A 77 18.52 -15.03 -10.75
CA ARG A 77 19.85 -15.22 -11.33
C ARG A 77 21.00 -14.93 -10.37
N LEU A 78 20.71 -14.59 -9.10
CA LEU A 78 21.71 -14.13 -8.14
C LEU A 78 22.01 -15.21 -7.09
N SER A 79 23.27 -15.26 -6.64
CA SER A 79 23.65 -16.09 -5.49
C SER A 79 22.99 -15.56 -4.21
N PRO A 80 22.69 -16.44 -3.23
CA PRO A 80 21.94 -16.08 -2.03
C PRO A 80 22.52 -14.90 -1.23
N GLU A 81 23.85 -14.79 -1.18
CA GLU A 81 24.53 -13.66 -0.52
C GLU A 81 24.34 -12.33 -1.25
N LYS A 82 24.36 -12.34 -2.59
CA LYS A 82 24.14 -11.14 -3.41
C LYS A 82 22.68 -10.70 -3.34
N LYS A 83 21.76 -11.66 -3.33
CA LYS A 83 20.32 -11.44 -3.16
C LYS A 83 20.00 -10.73 -1.84
N ALA A 84 20.59 -11.18 -0.73
CA ALA A 84 20.42 -10.53 0.57
C ALA A 84 20.92 -9.07 0.57
N LYS A 85 22.11 -8.81 0.01
CA LYS A 85 22.67 -7.45 -0.09
C LYS A 85 21.82 -6.53 -0.96
N VAL A 86 21.34 -7.01 -2.12
CA VAL A 86 20.47 -6.25 -3.02
C VAL A 86 19.15 -5.92 -2.33
N ASN A 87 18.53 -6.89 -1.65
CA ASN A 87 17.28 -6.67 -0.94
C ASN A 87 17.41 -5.63 0.19
N ILE A 88 18.51 -5.66 0.96
CA ILE A 88 18.77 -4.65 1.99
C ILE A 88 18.93 -3.25 1.35
N SER A 89 19.71 -3.14 0.28
CA SER A 89 19.91 -1.87 -0.42
C SER A 89 18.61 -1.29 -0.98
N ILE A 90 17.75 -2.13 -1.56
CA ILE A 90 16.44 -1.69 -2.08
C ILE A 90 15.54 -1.22 -0.95
N ASN A 91 15.39 -2.01 0.12
CA ASN A 91 14.56 -1.61 1.26
C ASN A 91 15.06 -0.32 1.92
N LEU A 92 16.38 -0.13 2.00
CA LEU A 92 16.98 1.10 2.50
C LEU A 92 16.63 2.30 1.61
N LEU A 93 16.71 2.14 0.28
CA LEU A 93 16.38 3.18 -0.67
C LEU A 93 14.88 3.54 -0.62
N ILE A 94 14.00 2.54 -0.52
CA ILE A 94 12.55 2.73 -0.35
C ILE A 94 12.27 3.48 0.96
N ALA A 95 12.89 3.08 2.07
CA ALA A 95 12.73 3.73 3.36
C ALA A 95 13.20 5.20 3.32
N LEU A 96 14.36 5.47 2.70
CA LEU A 96 14.88 6.83 2.55
C LEU A 96 13.97 7.70 1.68
N PHE A 97 13.48 7.14 0.56
CA PHE A 97 12.54 7.83 -0.31
C PHE A 97 11.22 8.14 0.41
N ALA A 98 10.67 7.16 1.12
CA ALA A 98 9.45 7.35 1.93
C ALA A 98 9.65 8.41 3.01
N LEU A 99 10.81 8.43 3.68
CA LEU A 99 11.14 9.45 4.66
C LEU A 99 11.21 10.85 4.04
N ALA A 100 11.97 11.02 2.96
CA ALA A 100 12.18 12.33 2.34
C ALA A 100 10.91 12.87 1.68
N VAL A 101 10.21 12.05 0.90
CA VAL A 101 9.09 12.50 0.08
C VAL A 101 7.77 12.44 0.84
N LEU A 102 7.44 11.29 1.43
CA LEU A 102 6.12 11.08 2.04
C LEU A 102 6.06 11.68 3.44
N VAL A 103 7.07 11.44 4.28
CA VAL A 103 7.07 11.95 5.65
C VAL A 103 7.44 13.42 5.68
N VAL A 104 8.64 13.81 5.22
CA VAL A 104 9.07 15.22 5.27
C VAL A 104 8.27 16.08 4.28
N GLY A 105 8.22 15.68 3.01
CA GLY A 105 7.46 16.41 1.98
C GLY A 105 5.95 16.46 2.30
N GLY A 106 5.35 15.32 2.68
CA GLY A 106 3.93 15.26 3.05
C GLY A 106 3.61 16.08 4.31
N THR A 107 4.45 16.04 5.34
CA THR A 107 4.24 16.86 6.55
C THR A 107 4.34 18.34 6.24
N ASN A 108 5.31 18.75 5.40
CA ASN A 108 5.42 20.13 4.96
C ASN A 108 4.19 20.57 4.16
N LEU A 109 3.66 19.71 3.29
CA LEU A 109 2.43 19.99 2.55
C LEU A 109 1.22 20.17 3.49
N VAL A 110 1.07 19.28 4.48
CA VAL A 110 0.03 19.41 5.51
C VAL A 110 0.19 20.73 6.28
N TYR A 111 1.41 21.06 6.70
CA TYR A 111 1.68 22.27 7.45
C TYR A 111 1.34 23.53 6.64
N ILE A 112 1.81 23.62 5.39
CA ILE A 112 1.56 24.77 4.53
C ILE A 112 0.07 24.94 4.25
N THR A 113 -0.64 23.86 3.92
CA THR A 113 -2.08 23.91 3.60
C THR A 113 -2.93 24.30 4.80
N LEU A 114 -2.60 23.83 6.01
CA LEU A 114 -3.27 24.26 7.24
C LEU A 114 -2.92 25.71 7.60
N ARG A 115 -1.67 26.14 7.42
CA ARG A 115 -1.25 27.52 7.72
C ARG A 115 -1.89 28.53 6.80
N LEU A 116 -2.09 28.18 5.53
CA LEU A 116 -2.80 29.01 4.57
C LEU A 116 -4.33 28.98 4.76
N SER A 117 -4.84 28.22 5.74
CA SER A 117 -6.28 28.00 5.95
C SER A 117 -6.98 27.56 4.67
N GLN A 118 -6.30 26.73 3.86
CA GLN A 118 -6.85 26.26 2.60
C GLN A 118 -7.99 25.28 2.88
N VAL A 119 -9.21 25.72 2.59
CA VAL A 119 -10.43 24.93 2.69
C VAL A 119 -10.85 24.40 1.33
N SER A 120 -11.46 23.23 1.34
CA SER A 120 -12.02 22.61 0.14
C SER A 120 -13.28 23.36 -0.32
N SER A 121 -13.54 23.40 -1.62
CA SER A 121 -14.58 24.28 -2.17
C SER A 121 -15.98 23.79 -1.83
N ALA A 122 -16.20 22.47 -1.85
CA ALA A 122 -17.52 21.88 -1.65
C ALA A 122 -17.74 21.42 -0.20
N LEU A 123 -16.76 20.76 0.41
CA LEU A 123 -16.84 20.24 1.78
C LEU A 123 -16.50 21.29 2.84
N GLN A 124 -15.84 22.39 2.47
CA GLN A 124 -15.38 23.44 3.40
C GLN A 124 -14.51 22.88 4.55
N ILE A 125 -13.81 21.77 4.29
CA ILE A 125 -12.88 21.17 5.25
C ILE A 125 -11.45 21.61 4.95
N PRO A 126 -10.57 21.75 5.96
CA PRO A 126 -9.16 22.05 5.70
C PRO A 126 -8.51 20.91 4.91
N VAL A 127 -7.97 21.22 3.72
CA VAL A 127 -7.40 20.22 2.79
C VAL A 127 -6.19 19.51 3.39
N GLY A 128 -5.52 20.14 4.37
CA GLY A 128 -4.41 19.52 5.10
C GLY A 128 -4.78 18.19 5.76
N TYR A 129 -6.03 17.99 6.19
CA TYR A 129 -6.46 16.70 6.73
C TYR A 129 -6.47 15.59 5.68
N VAL A 130 -6.77 15.92 4.42
CA VAL A 130 -6.70 14.97 3.31
C VAL A 130 -5.25 14.54 3.09
N TYR A 131 -4.31 15.48 3.16
CA TYR A 131 -2.89 15.22 2.94
C TYR A 131 -2.18 14.50 4.09
N LEU A 132 -2.78 14.37 5.28
CA LEU A 132 -2.22 13.59 6.39
C LEU A 132 -1.95 12.13 6.04
N VAL A 133 -2.64 11.59 5.04
CA VAL A 133 -2.37 10.23 4.57
C VAL A 133 -0.97 10.08 3.99
N LEU A 134 -0.36 11.14 3.45
CA LEU A 134 1.01 11.10 2.91
C LEU A 134 2.04 10.73 3.98
N PRO A 135 2.22 11.50 5.08
CA PRO A 135 3.17 11.12 6.12
C PRO A 135 2.78 9.82 6.81
N LEU A 136 1.48 9.52 6.95
CA LEU A 136 1.01 8.27 7.54
C LEU A 136 1.44 7.04 6.72
N SER A 137 1.20 7.05 5.41
CA SER A 137 1.65 6.01 4.50
C SER A 137 3.17 5.89 4.48
N GLY A 138 3.89 7.02 4.51
CA GLY A 138 5.35 7.04 4.60
C GLY A 138 5.88 6.31 5.83
N LEU A 139 5.29 6.55 7.00
CA LEU A 139 5.67 5.87 8.24
C LEU A 139 5.44 4.35 8.17
N PHE A 140 4.31 3.92 7.61
CA PHE A 140 4.02 2.50 7.42
C PHE A 140 4.99 1.84 6.43
N ILE A 141 5.32 2.49 5.32
CA ILE A 141 6.32 1.98 4.36
C ILE A 141 7.68 1.82 5.04
N ILE A 142 8.14 2.82 5.79
CA ILE A 142 9.40 2.74 6.55
C ILE A 142 9.36 1.58 7.54
N TYR A 143 8.25 1.40 8.26
CA TYR A 143 8.07 0.27 9.18
C TYR A 143 8.23 -1.08 8.46
N TYR A 144 7.59 -1.25 7.31
CA TYR A 144 7.72 -2.49 6.53
C TYR A 144 9.13 -2.71 5.99
N SER A 145 9.76 -1.68 5.42
CA SER A 145 11.14 -1.77 4.92
C SER A 145 12.13 -2.12 6.03
N VAL A 146 11.99 -1.54 7.23
CA VAL A 146 12.83 -1.89 8.40
C VAL A 146 12.55 -3.30 8.88
N TYR A 147 11.27 -3.70 8.98
CA TYR A 147 10.89 -5.06 9.36
C TYR A 147 11.52 -6.09 8.40
N ASP A 148 11.53 -5.80 7.12
CA ASP A 148 12.02 -6.69 6.08
C ASP A 148 13.54 -6.81 6.03
N ILE A 149 14.26 -5.77 6.46
CA ILE A 149 15.70 -5.80 6.70
C ILE A 149 16.04 -6.65 7.93
N VAL A 150 15.28 -6.51 9.02
CA VAL A 150 15.53 -7.22 10.30
C VAL A 150 15.11 -8.69 10.24
N TYR A 151 14.04 -8.99 9.51
CA TYR A 151 13.53 -10.35 9.30
C TYR A 151 13.54 -10.69 7.80
N PRO A 152 14.72 -10.91 7.19
CA PRO A 152 14.79 -11.40 5.83
C PRO A 152 14.05 -12.74 5.76
N GLN A 153 13.04 -12.82 4.90
CA GLN A 153 12.38 -14.08 4.61
C GLN A 153 13.36 -14.85 3.71
N THR A 154 13.86 -16.00 4.16
CA THR A 154 14.52 -16.94 3.27
C THR A 154 13.44 -17.49 2.36
N ASP A 155 13.57 -17.27 1.05
CA ASP A 155 12.57 -17.74 0.09
C ASP A 155 12.47 -19.27 0.14
N GLU A 156 11.46 -19.78 0.82
CA GLU A 156 11.08 -21.19 0.84
C GLU A 156 10.43 -21.64 -0.49
N GLN A 157 10.37 -20.77 -1.51
CA GLN A 157 9.70 -21.04 -2.78
C GLN A 157 10.54 -21.79 -3.82
N GLU A 158 11.73 -22.27 -3.49
CA GLU A 158 12.56 -23.08 -4.40
C GLU A 158 12.65 -24.56 -3.98
N GLN A 159 11.54 -25.13 -3.51
CA GLN A 159 11.37 -26.58 -3.44
C GLN A 159 10.03 -27.00 -4.03
N VAL A 160 9.74 -26.54 -5.26
CA VAL A 160 8.84 -27.29 -6.15
C VAL A 160 9.72 -28.33 -6.85
N PRO A 161 9.57 -29.64 -6.57
CA PRO A 161 10.29 -30.67 -7.31
C PRO A 161 9.98 -30.49 -8.80
N GLY A 162 11.01 -30.40 -9.63
CA GLY A 162 10.83 -30.25 -11.08
C GLY A 162 9.92 -31.36 -11.64
N PRO A 163 9.10 -31.08 -12.67
CA PRO A 163 8.23 -32.07 -13.29
C PRO A 163 9.11 -33.18 -13.87
N GLY A 164 9.23 -34.29 -13.11
CA GLY A 164 10.19 -35.36 -13.39
C GLY A 164 10.66 -36.12 -12.15
N GLN A 165 10.48 -35.57 -10.94
CA GLN A 165 10.68 -36.33 -9.70
C GLN A 165 9.37 -36.94 -9.21
N VAL A 166 8.78 -37.83 -10.01
CA VAL A 166 7.85 -38.82 -9.45
C VAL A 166 8.72 -39.82 -8.71
N PRO A 167 8.53 -40.06 -7.40
CA PRO A 167 9.22 -41.13 -6.72
C PRO A 167 8.99 -42.45 -7.47
N GLU A 168 10.07 -43.12 -7.88
CA GLU A 168 10.05 -44.46 -8.51
C GLU A 168 9.53 -45.56 -7.55
N GLN A 169 8.76 -45.20 -6.53
CA GLN A 169 8.17 -46.08 -5.52
C GLN A 169 6.66 -46.28 -5.69
N GLU A 170 6.03 -45.61 -6.67
CA GLU A 170 4.62 -45.86 -7.02
C GLU A 170 4.44 -46.66 -8.33
N ARG A 171 5.46 -47.40 -8.78
CA ARG A 171 5.26 -48.36 -9.88
C ARG A 171 4.53 -49.59 -9.29
N PRO A 172 3.25 -49.85 -9.63
CA PRO A 172 2.59 -51.06 -9.21
C PRO A 172 3.38 -52.23 -9.81
N THR A 173 3.82 -53.16 -8.97
CA THR A 173 4.33 -54.45 -9.43
C THR A 173 3.13 -55.32 -9.80
N LEU A 174 2.54 -55.09 -10.97
CA LEU A 174 1.70 -56.04 -11.70
C LEU A 174 1.76 -55.78 -13.21
#